data_AF-A0A5J5PW28-F1
#
_entry.id   AF-A0A5J5PW28-F1
#
_cell.length_a   1.000
_cell.length_b   1.000
_cell.length_c   1.000
_cell.angle_alpha   90.00
_cell.angle_beta   90.00
_cell.angle_gamma   90.00
#
_symmetry.space_group_name_H-M   'P 1'
#
loop_
_entity.id
_entity.type
_entity.pdbx_description
1 polymer ?
#
loop_
_entity_poly.entity_id
_entity_poly.type
_entity_poly.pdbx_seq_one_letter_code
_entity_poly.pdbx_strand_id
1 'polypeptide(L)'
;MNCTMCPYPGPLGKLLKSMNKFPVRVALTGDVVPVKDKKAESAANYLKEMMLSEEKALKEFSYTVSGVLSSSNHFSTTRSENLKELIDGGEKYVIYKFNLSSCMFVDGNGGTHEVDFEDMEKCKASLLAPYSAKLIDGINQSEARRRGLILFCFTYLNVNARDAYMLSLDRKGFDVLGKVRSKVTGDEIDEYQWKQFRITFKEETRDIESFCQQLVEMEEDAIKKVSSYSGLG
;
A
#
# COMPACT_ATOMS: atom_id res chain seq x y z
N MET A 1 -11.16 10.35 -22.06
CA MET A 1 -9.96 9.94 -21.29
C MET A 1 -10.43 9.43 -19.93
N ASN A 2 -10.47 8.11 -19.75
CA ASN A 2 -10.83 7.51 -18.47
C ASN A 2 -9.53 7.24 -17.70
N CYS A 3 -9.05 8.22 -16.92
CA CYS A 3 -8.08 7.94 -15.86
C CYS A 3 -8.80 7.25 -14.70
N THR A 4 -9.18 5.98 -14.89
CA THR A 4 -9.56 5.11 -13.79
C THR A 4 -8.29 4.46 -13.25
N MET A 5 -7.50 5.21 -12.46
CA MET A 5 -6.71 4.56 -11.43
C MET A 5 -7.73 3.90 -10.50
N CYS A 6 -7.91 2.58 -10.61
CA CYS A 6 -8.69 1.86 -9.62
C CYS A 6 -7.93 2.01 -8.30
N PRO A 7 -8.46 2.75 -7.30
CA PRO A 7 -7.71 3.04 -6.07
C PRO A 7 -7.38 1.77 -5.27
N TYR A 8 -7.96 0.64 -5.67
CA TYR A 8 -7.60 -0.71 -5.24
C TYR A 8 -7.50 -1.63 -6.46
N PRO A 9 -6.31 -1.86 -7.02
CA PRO A 9 -6.11 -2.96 -7.97
C PRO A 9 -6.31 -4.30 -7.25
N GLY A 10 -6.82 -5.30 -7.99
CA GLY A 10 -6.88 -6.68 -7.50
C GLY A 10 -8.07 -7.03 -6.58
N PRO A 11 -7.93 -8.04 -5.70
CA PRO A 11 -9.02 -8.62 -4.92
C PRO A 11 -9.68 -7.66 -3.92
N LEU A 12 -8.95 -6.62 -3.49
CA LEU A 12 -9.41 -5.68 -2.46
C LEU A 12 -10.58 -4.81 -2.92
N GLY A 13 -10.63 -4.42 -4.20
CA GLY A 13 -11.64 -3.46 -4.67
C GLY A 13 -13.08 -3.98 -4.51
N LYS A 14 -13.32 -5.25 -4.88
CA LYS A 14 -14.62 -5.91 -4.69
C LYS A 14 -14.94 -6.10 -3.20
N LEU A 15 -13.94 -6.49 -2.41
CA LEU A 15 -14.08 -6.76 -0.99
C LEU A 15 -14.44 -5.49 -0.20
N LEU A 16 -13.69 -4.40 -0.39
CA LEU A 16 -13.94 -3.13 0.28
C LEU A 16 -15.32 -2.59 -0.04
N LYS A 17 -15.73 -2.68 -1.32
CA LYS A 17 -17.09 -2.33 -1.75
C LYS A 17 -18.16 -3.16 -1.03
N SER A 18 -17.96 -4.47 -0.84
CA SER A 18 -18.92 -5.31 -0.10
C SER A 18 -19.04 -4.98 1.39
N MET A 19 -18.03 -4.32 1.96
CA MET A 19 -18.02 -3.87 3.36
C MET A 19 -18.49 -2.41 3.50
N ASN A 20 -18.95 -1.77 2.42
CA ASN A 20 -19.20 -0.32 2.37
C ASN A 20 -18.01 0.53 2.82
N LYS A 21 -16.77 0.04 2.62
CA LYS A 21 -15.55 0.80 2.86
C LYS A 21 -15.08 1.47 1.58
N PHE A 22 -14.68 2.72 1.70
CA PHE A 22 -14.18 3.53 0.60
C PHE A 22 -12.65 3.64 0.63
N PRO A 23 -12.03 3.97 -0.51
CA PRO A 23 -10.64 4.39 -0.51
C PRO A 23 -10.40 5.57 0.40
N VAL A 24 -9.39 5.42 1.24
CA VAL A 24 -8.80 6.52 2.00
C VAL A 24 -8.28 7.55 0.99
N ARG A 25 -8.61 8.82 1.22
CA ARG A 25 -8.32 9.91 0.30
C ARG A 25 -7.79 11.13 1.05
N VAL A 26 -7.06 11.96 0.34
CA VAL A 26 -6.65 13.28 0.83
C VAL A 26 -7.27 14.31 -0.10
N ALA A 27 -8.01 15.27 0.47
CA ALA A 27 -8.51 16.43 -0.23
C ALA A 27 -7.58 17.60 0.06
N LEU A 28 -7.01 18.17 -1.00
CA LEU A 28 -6.10 19.31 -0.95
C LEU A 28 -6.81 20.51 -1.55
N THR A 29 -6.84 21.65 -0.84
CA THR A 29 -7.31 22.92 -1.40
C THR A 29 -6.18 23.93 -1.42
N GLY A 30 -6.18 24.83 -2.38
CA GLY A 30 -5.06 25.73 -2.59
C GLY A 30 -5.13 26.46 -3.92
N ASP A 31 -4.14 27.32 -4.16
CA ASP A 31 -4.02 28.12 -5.36
C ASP A 31 -3.11 27.43 -6.39
N VAL A 32 -3.46 27.54 -7.66
CA VAL A 32 -2.66 27.03 -8.76
C VAL A 32 -1.99 28.23 -9.46
N VAL A 33 -0.66 28.25 -9.49
CA VAL A 33 0.11 29.34 -10.11
C VAL A 33 1.01 28.81 -11.23
N PRO A 34 1.08 29.49 -12.39
CA PRO A 34 1.95 29.06 -13.48
C PRO A 34 3.43 29.21 -13.09
N VAL A 35 4.24 28.23 -13.46
CA VAL A 35 5.68 28.21 -13.20
C VAL A 35 6.42 28.78 -14.41
N LYS A 36 7.36 29.70 -14.15
CA LYS A 36 8.23 30.28 -15.19
C LYS A 36 9.17 29.22 -15.80
N ASP A 37 9.52 29.39 -17.06
CA ASP A 37 10.27 28.42 -17.89
C ASP A 37 11.48 27.78 -17.21
N LYS A 38 12.36 28.56 -16.55
CA LYS A 38 13.55 28.01 -15.86
C LYS A 38 13.21 27.04 -14.72
N LYS A 39 12.17 27.35 -13.94
CA LYS A 39 11.71 26.47 -12.84
C LYS A 39 10.91 25.29 -13.38
N ALA A 40 10.20 25.48 -14.48
CA ALA A 40 9.49 24.43 -15.18
C ALA A 40 10.47 23.37 -15.72
N GLU A 41 11.56 23.80 -16.38
CA GLU A 41 12.63 22.91 -16.84
C GLU A 41 13.28 22.13 -15.69
N SER A 42 13.55 22.79 -14.57
CA SER A 42 14.09 22.13 -13.37
C SER A 42 13.15 21.05 -12.82
N ALA A 43 11.85 21.31 -12.79
CA ALA A 43 10.86 20.33 -12.34
C ALA A 43 10.75 19.12 -13.29
N ALA A 44 10.82 19.36 -14.61
CA ALA A 44 10.84 18.30 -15.61
C ALA A 44 12.09 17.42 -15.49
N ASN A 45 13.27 18.03 -15.26
CA ASN A 45 14.52 17.28 -15.05
C ASN A 45 14.48 16.46 -13.75
N TYR A 46 13.96 17.03 -12.66
CA TYR A 46 13.78 16.29 -11.41
C TYR A 46 12.86 15.08 -11.61
N LEU A 47 11.78 15.23 -12.38
CA LEU A 47 10.88 14.14 -12.70
C LEU A 47 11.59 13.03 -13.51
N LYS A 48 12.40 13.40 -14.51
CA LYS A 48 13.23 12.46 -15.28
C LYS A 48 14.18 11.68 -14.38
N GLU A 49 14.92 12.37 -13.51
CA GLU A 49 15.88 11.75 -12.59
C GLU A 49 15.18 10.80 -11.61
N MET A 50 14.04 11.21 -11.07
CA MET A 50 13.20 10.37 -10.21
C MET A 50 12.79 9.08 -10.93
N MET A 51 12.30 9.17 -12.18
CA MET A 51 11.88 8.00 -12.94
C MET A 51 13.04 7.05 -13.26
N LEU A 52 14.20 7.59 -13.66
CA LEU A 52 15.41 6.78 -13.88
C LEU A 52 15.87 6.10 -12.59
N SER A 53 15.75 6.77 -11.44
CA SER A 53 16.10 6.19 -10.15
C SER A 53 15.18 5.04 -9.74
N GLU A 54 13.87 5.16 -10.00
CA GLU A 54 12.90 4.07 -9.76
C GLU A 54 13.18 2.87 -10.68
N GLU A 55 13.46 3.12 -11.97
CA GLU A 55 13.79 2.04 -12.92
C GLU A 55 15.09 1.32 -12.56
N LYS A 56 16.10 2.07 -12.12
CA LYS A 56 17.36 1.49 -11.64
C LYS A 56 17.14 0.65 -10.39
N ALA A 57 16.38 1.15 -9.41
CA ALA A 57 16.07 0.42 -8.19
C ALA A 57 15.34 -0.91 -8.49
N LEU A 58 14.39 -0.90 -9.43
CA LEU A 58 13.69 -2.12 -9.86
C LEU A 58 14.62 -3.21 -10.40
N LYS A 59 15.73 -2.84 -11.04
CA LYS A 59 16.73 -3.78 -11.57
C LYS A 59 17.69 -4.30 -10.50
N GLU A 60 17.85 -3.55 -9.41
CA GLU A 60 18.78 -3.86 -8.31
C GLU A 60 18.11 -4.61 -7.16
N PHE A 61 16.76 -4.71 -7.17
CA PHE A 61 16.02 -5.40 -6.12
C PHE A 61 16.36 -6.88 -6.01
N SER A 62 16.35 -7.36 -4.76
CA SER A 62 16.53 -8.77 -4.45
C SER A 62 15.46 -9.65 -5.08
N TYR A 63 15.73 -10.96 -5.14
CA TYR A 63 14.77 -11.94 -5.65
C TYR A 63 13.46 -11.91 -4.86
N THR A 64 13.51 -11.72 -3.54
CA THR A 64 12.34 -11.65 -2.66
C THR A 64 11.44 -10.48 -3.05
N VAL A 65 12.01 -9.28 -3.15
CA VAL A 65 11.27 -8.07 -3.54
C VAL A 65 10.72 -8.22 -4.96
N SER A 66 11.57 -8.61 -5.90
CA SER A 66 11.20 -8.81 -7.30
C SER A 66 10.09 -9.85 -7.45
N GLY A 67 10.12 -10.93 -6.68
CA GLY A 67 9.10 -11.97 -6.66
C GLY A 67 7.74 -11.46 -6.16
N VAL A 68 7.70 -10.52 -5.22
CA VAL A 68 6.45 -9.88 -4.79
C VAL A 68 5.94 -8.92 -5.86
N LEU A 69 6.79 -8.00 -6.32
CA LEU A 69 6.41 -6.96 -7.26
C LEU A 69 5.96 -7.52 -8.61
N SER A 70 6.58 -8.60 -9.09
CA SER A 70 6.20 -9.29 -10.33
C SER A 70 4.89 -10.05 -10.26
N SER A 71 4.39 -10.35 -9.04
CA SER A 71 3.06 -10.96 -8.85
C SER A 71 1.92 -9.96 -8.95
N SER A 72 2.22 -8.65 -8.99
CA SER A 72 1.20 -7.61 -9.16
C SER A 72 0.68 -7.58 -10.59
N ASN A 73 -0.60 -7.28 -10.76
CA ASN A 73 -1.21 -7.16 -12.09
C ASN A 73 -0.70 -5.94 -12.85
N HIS A 74 -0.68 -6.05 -14.18
CA HIS A 74 -0.19 -5.02 -15.12
C HIS A 74 -0.96 -3.68 -15.07
N PHE A 75 -2.15 -3.65 -14.46
CA PHE A 75 -2.91 -2.41 -14.24
C PHE A 75 -2.35 -1.54 -13.10
N SER A 76 -1.42 -2.09 -12.33
CA SER A 76 -0.63 -1.38 -11.33
C SER A 76 0.58 -0.74 -12.02
N THR A 77 0.35 0.18 -12.96
CA THR A 77 1.46 0.89 -13.61
C THR A 77 2.27 1.66 -12.55
N THR A 78 3.59 1.63 -12.65
CA THR A 78 4.42 2.47 -11.77
C THR A 78 4.07 3.93 -12.02
N ARG A 79 4.23 4.78 -10.99
CA ARG A 79 4.10 6.23 -11.16
C ARG A 79 4.95 6.71 -12.35
N SER A 80 6.14 6.16 -12.50
CA SER A 80 7.05 6.43 -13.61
C SER A 80 6.47 6.07 -14.99
N GLU A 81 5.85 4.90 -15.16
CA GLU A 81 5.23 4.50 -16.44
C GLU A 81 4.16 5.50 -16.89
N ASN A 82 3.31 5.97 -15.98
CA ASN A 82 2.26 6.96 -16.31
C ASN A 82 2.81 8.34 -16.65
N LEU A 83 3.96 8.71 -16.10
CA LEU A 83 4.56 10.03 -16.28
C LEU A 83 5.51 10.09 -17.48
N LYS A 84 5.84 8.94 -18.09
CA LYS A 84 6.75 8.84 -19.23
C LYS A 84 6.27 9.62 -20.44
N GLU A 85 4.97 9.56 -20.73
CA GLU A 85 4.34 10.29 -21.85
C GLU A 85 4.46 11.83 -21.70
N LEU A 86 4.51 12.33 -20.46
CA LEU A 86 4.70 13.77 -20.20
C LEU A 86 6.13 14.23 -20.51
N ILE A 87 7.09 13.31 -20.51
CA ILE A 87 8.53 13.59 -20.64
C ILE A 87 9.00 13.43 -22.08
N ASP A 88 8.49 12.43 -22.80
CA ASP A 88 8.96 12.05 -24.13
C ASP A 88 8.50 13.01 -25.25
N GLY A 89 7.83 14.12 -24.90
CA GLY A 89 7.81 15.34 -25.71
C GLY A 89 6.80 15.39 -26.86
N GLY A 90 5.73 14.60 -26.80
CA GLY A 90 4.67 14.62 -27.82
C GLY A 90 3.84 15.91 -27.85
N GLU A 91 3.69 16.61 -26.72
CA GLU A 91 2.85 17.80 -26.59
C GLU A 91 3.52 18.93 -25.78
N LYS A 92 3.06 20.18 -25.99
CA LYS A 92 3.50 21.34 -25.19
C LYS A 92 2.71 21.41 -23.90
N TYR A 93 3.37 21.21 -22.77
CA TYR A 93 2.77 21.31 -21.44
C TYR A 93 3.10 22.64 -20.76
N VAL A 94 2.15 23.15 -19.97
CA VAL A 94 2.38 24.28 -19.05
C VAL A 94 2.45 23.73 -17.63
N ILE A 95 3.54 24.02 -16.93
CA ILE A 95 3.74 23.55 -15.56
C ILE A 95 3.13 24.54 -14.58
N TYR A 96 2.30 24.02 -13.69
CA TYR A 96 1.71 24.78 -12.59
C TYR A 96 2.23 24.27 -11.25
N LYS A 97 2.39 25.18 -10.30
CA LYS A 97 2.64 24.88 -8.90
C LYS A 97 1.33 25.00 -8.13
N PHE A 98 1.00 23.96 -7.37
CA PHE A 98 -0.10 23.99 -6.42
C PHE A 98 0.42 24.48 -5.06
N ASN A 99 -0.10 25.61 -4.59
CA ASN A 99 0.17 26.18 -3.28
C ASN A 99 -0.95 25.74 -2.33
N LEU A 100 -0.67 24.73 -1.52
CA LEU A 100 -1.62 24.16 -0.57
C LEU A 100 -2.03 25.19 0.50
N SER A 101 -3.33 25.31 0.76
CA SER A 101 -3.94 26.19 1.76
C SER A 101 -4.78 25.45 2.81
N SER A 102 -5.29 24.25 2.52
CA SER A 102 -5.73 23.29 3.53
C SER A 102 -5.65 21.84 3.05
N CYS A 103 -5.60 20.91 4.00
CA CYS A 103 -5.53 19.47 3.77
C CYS A 103 -6.54 18.75 4.66
N MET A 104 -7.40 17.92 4.06
CA MET A 104 -8.32 17.05 4.78
C MET A 104 -8.04 15.58 4.44
N PHE A 105 -7.90 14.77 5.47
CA PHE A 105 -7.85 13.32 5.36
C PHE A 105 -9.27 12.74 5.43
N VAL A 106 -9.64 11.92 4.45
CA VAL A 106 -10.92 11.22 4.39
C VAL A 106 -10.67 9.73 4.63
N ASP A 107 -11.15 9.22 5.75
CA ASP A 107 -10.95 7.82 6.13
C ASP A 107 -11.84 6.85 5.34
N GLY A 108 -11.60 5.55 5.52
CA GLY A 108 -12.31 4.50 4.79
C GLY A 108 -13.79 4.34 5.15
N ASN A 109 -14.25 4.98 6.23
CA ASN A 109 -15.65 5.03 6.64
C ASN A 109 -16.34 6.34 6.21
N GLY A 110 -15.61 7.24 5.53
CA GLY A 110 -16.09 8.55 5.10
C GLY A 110 -15.96 9.65 6.14
N GLY A 111 -15.29 9.40 7.27
CA GLY A 111 -14.95 10.43 8.25
C GLY A 111 -13.91 11.39 7.69
N THR A 112 -14.03 12.67 8.02
CA THR A 112 -13.11 13.73 7.56
C THR A 112 -12.32 14.30 8.73
N HIS A 113 -11.02 14.43 8.56
CA HIS A 113 -10.08 14.86 9.59
C HIS A 113 -9.19 15.96 9.01
N GLU A 114 -9.18 17.13 9.63
CA GLU A 114 -8.30 18.22 9.24
C GLU A 114 -6.85 17.88 9.62
N VAL A 115 -5.92 18.17 8.70
CA VAL A 115 -4.49 17.88 8.89
C VAL A 115 -3.74 19.18 9.11
N ASP A 116 -3.02 19.27 10.22
CA ASP A 116 -2.16 20.41 10.52
C ASP A 116 -1.01 20.51 9.51
N PHE A 117 -0.78 21.72 9.01
CA PHE A 117 0.31 22.03 8.09
C PHE A 117 1.68 21.77 8.69
N GLU A 118 1.88 22.11 9.96
CA GLU A 118 3.16 21.89 10.62
C GLU A 118 3.50 20.40 10.68
N ASP A 119 2.49 19.57 10.94
CA ASP A 119 2.67 18.12 10.98
C ASP A 119 2.97 17.58 9.58
N MET A 120 2.28 18.09 8.56
CA MET A 120 2.53 17.70 7.18
C MET A 120 3.94 18.09 6.70
N GLU A 121 4.45 19.27 7.08
CA GLU A 121 5.81 19.70 6.73
C GLU A 121 6.90 18.88 7.46
N LYS A 122 6.62 18.44 8.69
CA LYS A 122 7.52 17.55 9.47
C LYS A 122 7.48 16.11 8.93
N CYS A 123 6.40 15.71 8.26
CA CYS A 123 6.24 14.38 7.69
C CYS A 123 7.04 14.19 6.40
N LYS A 124 8.07 13.33 6.45
CA LYS A 124 8.75 12.83 5.25
C LYS A 124 7.94 11.71 4.61
N ALA A 125 7.76 11.80 3.29
CA ALA A 125 7.20 10.72 2.49
C ALA A 125 7.99 9.42 2.72
N SER A 126 7.27 8.31 2.90
CA SER A 126 7.89 7.00 3.10
C SER A 126 8.62 6.56 1.83
N LEU A 127 9.81 5.97 1.96
CA LEU A 127 10.52 5.33 0.85
C LEU A 127 9.77 4.08 0.33
N LEU A 128 8.79 3.58 1.08
CA LEU A 128 7.87 2.53 0.64
C LEU A 128 6.75 3.04 -0.27
N ALA A 129 6.43 4.35 -0.21
CA ALA A 129 5.26 4.91 -0.88
C ALA A 129 5.21 4.59 -2.39
N PRO A 130 6.32 4.70 -3.17
CA PRO A 130 6.30 4.40 -4.60
C PRO A 130 5.91 2.95 -4.92
N TYR A 131 6.16 2.02 -4.00
CA TYR A 131 5.96 0.58 -4.22
C TYR A 131 4.76 0.00 -3.46
N SER A 132 4.18 0.76 -2.54
CA SER A 132 3.10 0.32 -1.63
C SER A 132 1.95 -0.39 -2.36
N ALA A 133 1.42 0.22 -3.42
CA ALA A 133 0.33 -0.37 -4.20
C ALA A 133 0.72 -1.71 -4.85
N LYS A 134 1.92 -1.78 -5.45
CA LYS A 134 2.45 -3.02 -6.06
C LYS A 134 2.73 -4.11 -5.01
N LEU A 135 3.24 -3.73 -3.84
CA LEU A 135 3.46 -4.67 -2.73
C LEU A 135 2.15 -5.26 -2.24
N ILE A 136 1.16 -4.41 -1.95
CA ILE A 136 -0.16 -4.84 -1.48
C ILE A 136 -0.83 -5.76 -2.50
N ASP A 137 -0.86 -5.36 -3.78
CA ASP A 137 -1.44 -6.19 -4.83
C ASP A 137 -0.65 -7.49 -5.02
N GLY A 138 0.68 -7.44 -5.15
CA GLY A 138 1.52 -8.62 -5.34
C GLY A 138 1.47 -9.64 -4.19
N ILE A 139 1.28 -9.18 -2.96
CA ILE A 139 1.00 -10.05 -1.81
C ILE A 139 -0.39 -10.67 -1.94
N ASN A 140 -1.40 -9.85 -2.24
CA ASN A 140 -2.80 -10.29 -2.31
C ASN A 140 -3.11 -11.18 -3.51
N GLN A 141 -2.36 -11.12 -4.62
CA GLN A 141 -2.51 -12.03 -5.75
C GLN A 141 -1.99 -13.44 -5.43
N SER A 142 -0.92 -13.55 -4.64
CA SER A 142 -0.30 -14.83 -4.30
C SER A 142 -1.07 -15.58 -3.21
N GLU A 143 -1.63 -16.74 -3.56
CA GLU A 143 -2.34 -17.58 -2.59
C GLU A 143 -1.44 -18.01 -1.43
N ALA A 144 -0.17 -18.37 -1.71
CA ALA A 144 0.80 -18.74 -0.68
C ALA A 144 1.01 -17.59 0.33
N ARG A 145 1.18 -16.36 -0.16
CA ARG A 145 1.35 -15.18 0.71
C ARG A 145 0.08 -14.85 1.48
N ARG A 146 -1.11 -14.99 0.88
CA ARG A 146 -2.39 -14.85 1.61
C ARG A 146 -2.51 -15.88 2.74
N ARG A 147 -2.08 -17.14 2.51
CA ARG A 147 -2.00 -18.14 3.58
C ARG A 147 -1.00 -17.74 4.67
N GLY A 148 0.13 -17.13 4.31
CA GLY A 148 1.04 -16.51 5.26
C GLY A 148 0.36 -15.44 6.12
N LEU A 149 -0.48 -14.58 5.54
CA LEU A 149 -1.26 -13.59 6.30
C LEU A 149 -2.26 -14.23 7.27
N ILE A 150 -2.89 -15.35 6.90
CA ILE A 150 -3.76 -16.13 7.80
C ILE A 150 -2.93 -16.66 8.99
N LEU A 151 -1.74 -17.19 8.71
CA LEU A 151 -0.82 -17.67 9.73
C LEU A 151 -0.41 -16.53 10.67
N PHE A 152 -0.17 -15.33 10.13
CA PHE A 152 0.13 -14.15 10.96
C PHE A 152 -1.04 -13.75 11.85
N CYS A 153 -2.28 -13.81 11.35
CA CYS A 153 -3.47 -13.58 12.16
C CYS A 153 -3.52 -14.55 13.36
N PHE A 154 -3.23 -15.83 13.12
CA PHE A 154 -3.20 -16.81 14.19
C PHE A 154 -2.07 -16.54 15.18
N THR A 155 -0.84 -16.43 14.68
CA THR A 155 0.37 -16.41 15.52
C THR A 155 0.58 -15.09 16.27
N TYR A 156 0.34 -13.95 15.62
CA TYR A 156 0.65 -12.63 16.19
C TYR A 156 -0.56 -11.92 16.79
N LEU A 157 -1.78 -12.29 16.37
CA LEU A 157 -3.01 -11.66 16.82
C LEU A 157 -3.91 -12.61 17.62
N ASN A 158 -3.59 -13.91 17.69
CA ASN A 158 -4.45 -14.94 18.27
C ASN A 158 -5.86 -14.94 17.64
N VAL A 159 -5.92 -14.73 16.31
CA VAL A 159 -7.15 -14.64 15.53
C VAL A 159 -7.22 -15.78 14.52
N ASN A 160 -8.26 -16.60 14.60
CA ASN A 160 -8.54 -17.64 13.62
C ASN A 160 -9.28 -17.05 12.41
N ALA A 161 -8.52 -16.61 11.41
CA ALA A 161 -9.04 -16.13 10.14
C ALA A 161 -9.17 -17.27 9.12
N ARG A 162 -10.28 -17.31 8.36
CA ARG A 162 -10.46 -18.23 7.22
C ARG A 162 -9.79 -17.74 5.95
N ASP A 163 -9.61 -16.42 5.84
CA ASP A 163 -8.98 -15.76 4.70
C ASP A 163 -8.38 -14.43 5.16
N ALA A 164 -7.38 -13.92 4.45
CA ALA A 164 -6.69 -12.70 4.81
C ALA A 164 -6.15 -11.94 3.59
N TYR A 165 -6.28 -10.60 3.65
CA TYR A 165 -5.71 -9.68 2.67
C TYR A 165 -4.91 -8.59 3.36
N MET A 166 -3.74 -8.25 2.82
CA MET A 166 -3.03 -7.04 3.24
C MET A 166 -3.81 -5.83 2.74
N LEU A 167 -4.13 -4.89 3.62
CA LEU A 167 -4.95 -3.72 3.31
C LEU A 167 -4.09 -2.46 3.09
N SER A 168 -3.10 -2.26 3.95
CA SER A 168 -2.24 -1.08 3.97
C SER A 168 -0.88 -1.46 4.54
N LEU A 169 0.14 -0.64 4.31
CA LEU A 169 1.46 -0.79 4.91
C LEU A 169 2.07 0.57 5.20
N ASP A 170 2.96 0.60 6.19
CA ASP A 170 3.82 1.73 6.49
C ASP A 170 5.15 1.23 7.06
N ARG A 171 6.00 2.14 7.54
CA ARG A 171 7.33 1.80 8.03
C ARG A 171 7.32 0.94 9.30
N LYS A 172 6.22 0.92 10.04
CA LYS A 172 6.09 0.21 11.32
C LYS A 172 5.34 -1.12 11.19
N GLY A 173 4.85 -1.48 10.01
CA GLY A 173 4.07 -2.69 9.83
C GLY A 173 3.02 -2.57 8.75
N PHE A 174 1.93 -3.32 8.91
CA PHE A 174 0.86 -3.40 7.92
C PHE A 174 -0.48 -3.73 8.57
N ASP A 175 -1.56 -3.33 7.88
CA ASP A 175 -2.90 -3.73 8.23
C ASP A 175 -3.32 -4.95 7.43
N VAL A 176 -3.99 -5.89 8.07
CA VAL A 176 -4.57 -7.08 7.47
C VAL A 176 -6.08 -7.09 7.66
N LEU A 177 -6.83 -7.39 6.61
CA LEU A 177 -8.24 -7.75 6.67
C LEU A 177 -8.34 -9.26 6.85
N GLY A 178 -8.73 -9.71 8.03
CA GLY A 178 -8.98 -11.12 8.34
C GLY A 178 -10.48 -11.44 8.32
N LYS A 179 -10.86 -12.53 7.64
CA LYS A 179 -12.23 -13.07 7.65
C LYS A 179 -12.42 -13.98 8.85
N VAL A 180 -13.12 -13.50 9.87
CA VAL A 180 -13.27 -14.17 11.17
C VAL A 180 -14.72 -14.52 11.45
N ARG A 181 -14.97 -15.52 12.32
CA ARG A 181 -16.32 -15.83 12.79
C ARG A 181 -16.92 -14.64 13.54
N SER A 182 -18.17 -14.33 13.24
CA SER A 182 -18.94 -13.35 13.97
C SER A 182 -19.31 -13.90 15.36
N LYS A 183 -19.22 -13.07 16.40
CA LYS A 183 -19.54 -13.46 17.79
C LYS A 183 -21.02 -13.19 18.12
N VAL A 184 -21.93 -13.32 17.17
CA VAL A 184 -23.36 -13.06 17.45
C VAL A 184 -23.88 -14.23 18.29
N THR A 185 -24.25 -13.93 19.53
CA THR A 185 -24.93 -14.84 20.44
C THR A 185 -26.38 -15.01 20.00
N GLY A 186 -26.70 -16.11 19.34
CA GLY A 186 -28.05 -16.50 18.94
C GLY A 186 -27.99 -17.50 17.78
N ASP A 187 -28.95 -18.44 17.72
CA ASP A 187 -29.06 -19.56 16.77
C ASP A 187 -29.21 -19.13 15.30
N GLU A 188 -28.23 -18.41 14.76
CA GLU A 188 -28.13 -18.09 13.35
C GLU A 188 -26.73 -18.47 12.84
N ILE A 189 -26.74 -19.09 11.66
CA ILE A 189 -25.64 -19.62 10.85
C ILE A 189 -24.29 -18.93 11.11
N ASP A 190 -23.21 -19.72 11.22
CA ASP A 190 -21.79 -19.31 11.31
C ASP A 190 -21.42 -18.15 10.35
N GLU A 191 -21.80 -16.91 10.68
CA GLU A 191 -21.57 -15.77 9.80
C GLU A 191 -20.12 -15.32 9.93
N TYR A 192 -19.45 -15.15 8.79
CA TYR A 192 -18.09 -14.64 8.73
C TYR A 192 -18.11 -13.15 8.44
N GLN A 193 -17.37 -12.38 9.22
CA GLN A 193 -17.17 -10.95 9.00
C GLN A 193 -15.69 -10.63 8.76
N TRP A 194 -15.46 -9.63 7.93
CA TRP A 194 -14.13 -9.09 7.70
C TRP A 194 -13.79 -8.05 8.76
N LYS A 195 -12.64 -8.21 9.42
CA LYS A 195 -12.12 -7.27 10.42
C LYS A 195 -10.72 -6.84 10.05
N GLN A 196 -10.42 -5.57 10.29
CA GLN A 196 -9.09 -5.00 10.11
C GLN A 196 -8.29 -5.19 11.40
N PHE A 197 -7.06 -5.67 11.26
CA PHE A 197 -6.11 -5.81 12.35
C PHE A 197 -4.78 -5.17 11.95
N ARG A 198 -4.05 -4.68 12.95
CA ARG A 198 -2.71 -4.12 12.76
C ARG A 198 -1.67 -5.14 13.20
N ILE A 199 -0.70 -5.41 12.32
CA ILE A 199 0.51 -6.14 12.68
C ILE A 199 1.68 -5.16 12.66
N THR A 200 2.42 -5.12 13.76
CA THR A 200 3.56 -4.21 13.94
C THR A 200 4.85 -4.99 13.79
N PHE A 201 5.78 -4.42 13.04
CA PHE A 201 7.13 -4.95 12.90
C PHE A 201 7.95 -4.78 14.18
N LYS A 202 8.98 -5.62 14.32
CA LYS A 202 9.93 -5.51 15.43
C LYS A 202 10.74 -4.22 15.32
N GLU A 203 11.10 -3.85 14.09
CA GLU A 203 11.89 -2.66 13.78
C GLU A 203 11.24 -1.85 12.66
N GLU A 204 11.46 -0.54 12.68
CA GLU A 204 10.96 0.34 11.62
C GLU A 204 11.72 0.08 10.31
N THR A 205 11.00 -0.30 9.26
CA THR A 205 11.55 -0.57 7.92
C THR A 205 11.90 0.75 7.25
N ARG A 206 13.09 0.82 6.64
CA ARG A 206 13.58 2.03 5.98
C ARG A 206 13.27 2.05 4.49
N ASP A 207 13.14 0.89 3.89
CA ASP A 207 13.00 0.67 2.46
C ASP A 207 12.25 -0.64 2.18
N ILE A 208 12.02 -0.92 0.89
CA ILE A 208 11.30 -2.11 0.44
C ILE A 208 12.03 -3.42 0.75
N GLU A 209 13.36 -3.42 0.74
CA GLU A 209 14.16 -4.60 1.06
C GLU A 209 13.98 -4.99 2.52
N SER A 210 14.16 -4.04 3.45
CA SER A 210 13.94 -4.26 4.87
C SER A 210 12.49 -4.65 5.20
N PHE A 211 11.51 -4.12 4.46
CA PHE A 211 10.11 -4.53 4.57
C PHE A 211 9.90 -6.00 4.18
N CYS A 212 10.35 -6.39 2.99
CA CYS A 212 10.19 -7.76 2.50
C CYS A 212 11.00 -8.76 3.34
N GLN A 213 12.19 -8.37 3.80
CA GLN A 213 13.01 -9.18 4.69
C GLN A 213 12.29 -9.47 6.03
N GLN A 214 11.70 -8.44 6.66
CA GLN A 214 10.93 -8.65 7.89
C GLN A 214 9.69 -9.51 7.66
N LEU A 215 9.02 -9.41 6.51
CA LEU A 215 7.91 -10.33 6.19
C LEU A 215 8.36 -11.79 6.10
N VAL A 216 9.50 -12.06 5.49
CA VAL A 216 10.07 -13.43 5.41
C VAL A 216 10.44 -13.94 6.80
N GLU A 217 11.09 -13.13 7.62
CA GLU A 217 11.45 -13.50 9.00
C GLU A 217 10.21 -13.80 9.85
N MET A 218 9.14 -13.02 9.68
CA MET A 218 7.85 -13.29 10.32
C MET A 218 7.22 -14.60 9.84
N GLU A 219 7.33 -14.92 8.54
CA GLU A 219 6.82 -16.19 8.00
C GLU A 219 7.56 -17.39 8.62
N GLU A 220 8.88 -17.34 8.68
CA GLU A 220 9.70 -18.38 9.31
C GLU A 220 9.39 -18.54 10.81
N ASP A 221 9.29 -17.43 11.55
CA ASP A 221 8.93 -17.45 12.97
C ASP A 221 7.52 -18.02 13.19
N ALA A 222 6.56 -17.65 12.34
CA ALA A 222 5.20 -18.14 12.45
C ALA A 222 5.08 -19.64 12.16
N ILE A 223 5.83 -20.16 11.19
CA ILE A 223 5.91 -21.60 10.90
C ILE A 223 6.51 -22.35 12.10
N LYS A 224 7.62 -21.86 12.66
CA LYS A 224 8.27 -22.46 13.86
C LYS A 224 7.32 -22.50 15.06
N LYS A 225 6.54 -21.44 15.28
CA LYS A 225 5.56 -21.39 16.35
C LYS A 225 4.46 -22.43 16.13
N VAL A 226 3.89 -22.53 14.93
CA VAL A 226 2.83 -23.51 14.66
C VAL A 226 3.34 -24.96 14.69
N SER A 227 4.56 -25.24 14.21
CA SER A 227 5.12 -26.59 14.30
C SER A 227 5.27 -27.06 15.76
N SER A 228 5.67 -26.16 16.68
CA SER A 228 5.77 -26.49 18.10
C SER A 228 4.41 -26.83 18.75
N TYR A 229 3.30 -26.27 18.27
CA TYR A 229 1.95 -26.65 18.73
C TYR A 229 1.49 -28.00 18.18
N SER A 230 2.02 -28.44 17.04
CA SER A 230 1.60 -29.68 16.38
C SER A 230 2.28 -30.95 16.91
N GLY A 231 3.27 -30.83 17.79
CA GLY A 231 3.99 -31.97 18.37
C GLY A 231 4.85 -32.78 17.37
N LEU A 232 5.01 -32.30 16.13
CA LEU A 232 5.89 -32.86 15.11
C LEU A 232 7.24 -32.15 15.20
N GLY A 233 8.02 -32.50 16.22
CA GLY A 233 9.44 -32.17 16.35
C GLY A 233 10.31 -33.39 16.08
#